data_AF-A0AA45APH6-F1
#
_entry.id   AF-A0AA45APH6-F1
#
_cell.length_a   1.000
_cell.length_b   1.000
_cell.length_c   1.000
_cell.angle_alpha   90.00
_cell.angle_beta   90.00
_cell.angle_gamma   90.00
#
_symmetry.space_group_name_H-M   'P 1'
#
loop_
_entity.id
_entity.type
_entity.pdbx_description
1 polymer ?
#
loop_
_entity_poly.entity_id
_entity_poly.type
_entity_poly.pdbx_seq_one_letter_code
_entity_poly.pdbx_strand_id
1 'polypeptide(L)'
;MQKSGEKPRKAIVVGAGAGGVAIAARLAKAGYKVTVLEKNDFTGGRCSLIHHEGYRFDQGPSLLLLPQLFHETFRDLDTTIADSGVDLLRCQDVNYNVWFHDGELFKHSSDLATMKVEVERWEGKEGFARYLSWMREAHTHYEVSVTDVLHRNFTSLFNLARPSLLKHVVALHPLESIYARASRYFWTERLRRVFTFAVMYMGMSPFDAPATYSLLQYTEFAEGIWYPRGGFHAIIAALVRIGEQMGVEYRLNTSVASISTAEESNRATGVVLESGESLSADVVVINADLVYAYSNLMPKTPSTVAYSQSLQKKEASCSSISFYWSVNRKIPELGTHNIFLAEEYRESFDAIFKRHGLPDQPSFYVNVPSRIDPSAAPEDGDAIIVLVPIGHLARSKGGVDAPGLPTDEKSWINLVARARAAVLETISARTGCAPIGQFITNEIVNNPLSWEDKFNLDKGAILGLTHSVPNVLAFRPRTRAEGLENAYFVGASTHPGTGVPIVLAGAKITAEQILDDRGLPVPWAHTKNFPKQQLAERRQKTKALDLMRYTFHFGSEEVAVLSFLFAVCMMYLFVWPRVVSLVC
;
A
#
# COMPACT_ATOMS: atom_id res chain seq x y z
N MET A 1 30.26 -16.99 -3.23
CA MET A 1 31.51 -17.00 -4.03
C MET A 1 31.19 -17.54 -5.41
N GLN A 2 31.21 -16.67 -6.42
CA GLN A 2 31.02 -17.04 -7.83
C GLN A 2 32.30 -17.77 -8.30
N LYS A 3 32.17 -18.96 -8.90
CA LYS A 3 33.32 -19.63 -9.52
C LYS A 3 33.85 -18.74 -10.65
N SER A 4 35.14 -18.41 -10.65
CA SER A 4 35.75 -17.55 -11.68
C SER A 4 35.59 -18.22 -13.06
N GLY A 5 34.72 -17.68 -13.91
CA GLY A 5 34.47 -18.19 -15.27
C GLY A 5 33.01 -18.14 -15.73
N GLU A 6 32.02 -18.03 -14.84
CA GLU A 6 30.62 -17.87 -15.25
C GLU A 6 30.32 -16.42 -15.64
N LYS A 7 29.71 -16.22 -16.82
CA LYS A 7 29.22 -14.91 -17.27
C LYS A 7 28.21 -14.37 -16.23
N PRO A 8 28.31 -13.10 -15.80
CA PRO A 8 27.42 -12.56 -14.78
C PRO A 8 25.97 -12.60 -15.27
N ARG A 9 25.08 -13.14 -14.43
CA ARG A 9 23.64 -13.19 -14.69
C ARG A 9 23.10 -11.77 -14.74
N LYS A 10 22.31 -11.44 -15.75
CA LYS A 10 21.78 -10.09 -15.98
C LYS A 10 20.32 -10.02 -15.60
N ALA A 11 19.93 -8.99 -14.85
CA ALA A 11 18.55 -8.64 -14.60
C ALA A 11 18.27 -7.21 -15.05
N ILE A 12 17.13 -6.98 -15.69
CA ILE A 12 16.62 -5.64 -15.98
C ILE A 12 15.39 -5.41 -15.12
N VAL A 13 15.33 -4.26 -14.45
CA VAL A 13 14.15 -3.83 -13.69
C VAL A 13 13.51 -2.63 -14.39
N VAL A 14 12.24 -2.75 -14.77
CA VAL A 14 11.47 -1.70 -15.44
C VAL A 14 10.68 -0.91 -14.40
N GLY A 15 11.18 0.28 -14.07
CA GLY A 15 10.64 1.23 -13.09
C GLY A 15 11.44 1.25 -11.78
N ALA A 16 11.83 2.44 -11.34
CA ALA A 16 12.56 2.69 -10.10
C ALA A 16 11.63 3.09 -8.93
N GLY A 17 10.42 2.54 -8.88
CA GLY A 17 9.53 2.68 -7.71
C GLY A 17 10.05 1.88 -6.51
N ALA A 18 9.36 1.99 -5.36
CA ALA A 18 9.76 1.31 -4.11
C ALA A 18 10.05 -0.20 -4.29
N GLY A 19 9.23 -0.91 -5.05
CA GLY A 19 9.42 -2.33 -5.35
C GLY A 19 10.63 -2.57 -6.24
N GLY A 20 10.78 -1.76 -7.29
CA GLY A 20 11.89 -1.81 -8.24
C GLY A 20 13.26 -1.58 -7.60
N VAL A 21 13.41 -0.55 -6.76
CA VAL A 21 14.69 -0.28 -6.08
C VAL A 21 15.01 -1.37 -5.05
N ALA A 22 13.99 -1.85 -4.32
CA ALA A 22 14.18 -2.86 -3.28
C ALA A 22 14.51 -4.24 -3.84
N ILE A 23 13.95 -4.62 -5.00
CA ILE A 23 14.30 -5.87 -5.68
C ILE A 23 15.64 -5.77 -6.39
N ALA A 24 15.98 -4.61 -6.99
CA ALA A 24 17.25 -4.39 -7.65
C ALA A 24 18.43 -4.60 -6.68
N ALA A 25 18.37 -3.98 -5.49
CA ALA A 25 19.39 -4.16 -4.46
C ALA A 25 19.50 -5.63 -4.00
N ARG A 26 18.37 -6.33 -3.83
CA ARG A 26 18.36 -7.76 -3.46
C ARG A 26 18.96 -8.66 -4.55
N LEU A 27 18.62 -8.43 -5.82
CA LEU A 27 19.20 -9.20 -6.94
C LEU A 27 20.70 -8.93 -7.10
N ALA A 28 21.13 -7.68 -6.92
CA ALA A 28 22.56 -7.33 -6.91
C ALA A 28 23.32 -8.04 -5.77
N LYS A 29 22.77 -8.05 -4.56
CA LYS A 29 23.31 -8.84 -3.43
C LYS A 29 23.39 -10.33 -3.75
N ALA A 30 22.44 -10.87 -4.52
CA ALA A 30 22.47 -12.26 -5.00
C ALA A 30 23.43 -12.52 -6.18
N GLY A 31 24.19 -11.50 -6.62
CA GLY A 31 25.23 -11.62 -7.64
C GLY A 31 24.74 -11.39 -9.07
N TYR A 32 23.55 -10.80 -9.28
CA TYR A 32 23.13 -10.34 -10.60
C TYR A 32 23.79 -9.01 -10.94
N LYS A 33 24.13 -8.82 -12.22
CA LYS A 33 24.35 -7.49 -12.80
C LYS A 33 22.97 -6.89 -13.11
N VAL A 34 22.60 -5.83 -12.40
CA VAL A 34 21.26 -5.25 -12.48
C VAL A 34 21.30 -3.88 -13.14
N THR A 35 20.41 -3.65 -14.10
CA THR A 35 20.12 -2.33 -14.66
C THR A 35 18.66 -1.98 -14.40
N VAL A 36 18.41 -0.84 -13.77
CA VAL A 36 17.08 -0.28 -13.53
C VAL A 36 16.81 0.81 -14.56
N LEU A 37 15.67 0.73 -15.23
CA LEU A 37 15.24 1.66 -16.27
C LEU A 37 14.03 2.44 -15.75
N GLU A 38 14.13 3.75 -15.63
CA GLU A 38 13.07 4.61 -15.12
C GLU A 38 12.76 5.71 -16.12
N LYS A 39 11.48 5.90 -16.44
CA LYS A 39 11.05 6.88 -17.42
C LYS A 39 11.21 8.32 -16.91
N ASN A 40 11.05 8.53 -15.62
CA ASN A 40 11.15 9.84 -15.00
C ASN A 40 12.62 10.20 -14.72
N ASP A 41 12.87 11.47 -14.42
CA ASP A 41 14.16 12.01 -14.00
C ASP A 41 14.46 11.79 -12.50
N PHE A 42 13.60 11.06 -11.79
CA PHE A 42 13.74 10.76 -10.37
C PHE A 42 13.35 9.31 -10.05
N THR A 43 13.84 8.80 -8.91
CA THR A 43 13.48 7.49 -8.35
C THR A 43 12.34 7.57 -7.34
N GLY A 44 11.73 6.43 -7.02
CA GLY A 44 10.69 6.29 -6.00
C GLY A 44 9.28 6.16 -6.56
N GLY A 45 9.05 6.54 -7.82
CA GLY A 45 7.72 6.55 -8.42
C GLY A 45 6.77 7.40 -7.58
N ARG A 46 5.64 6.85 -7.15
CA ARG A 46 4.70 7.55 -6.24
C ARG A 46 5.32 7.94 -4.89
N CYS A 47 6.42 7.31 -4.49
CA CYS A 47 7.17 7.62 -3.27
C CYS A 47 8.29 8.65 -3.55
N SER A 48 7.96 9.73 -4.26
CA SER A 48 8.85 10.81 -4.65
C SER A 48 8.55 12.10 -3.88
N LEU A 49 9.40 13.11 -4.09
CA LEU A 49 9.23 14.45 -3.55
C LEU A 49 8.97 15.47 -4.65
N ILE A 50 8.22 16.51 -4.30
CA ILE A 50 8.11 17.75 -5.08
C ILE A 50 8.83 18.84 -4.29
N HIS A 51 9.62 19.66 -4.98
CA HIS A 51 10.30 20.81 -4.39
C HIS A 51 9.90 22.10 -5.12
N HIS A 52 9.71 23.18 -4.37
CA HIS A 52 9.43 24.51 -4.91
C HIS A 52 9.89 25.58 -3.92
N GLU A 53 10.82 26.46 -4.29
CA GLU A 53 11.24 27.64 -3.51
C GLU A 53 11.46 27.40 -1.99
N GLY A 54 12.12 26.31 -1.62
CA GLY A 54 12.39 25.95 -0.22
C GLY A 54 11.28 25.15 0.49
N TYR A 55 10.17 24.88 -0.20
CA TYR A 55 9.13 23.94 0.23
C TYR A 55 9.39 22.56 -0.35
N ARG A 56 9.08 21.53 0.44
CA ARG A 56 9.15 20.11 0.07
C ARG A 56 7.83 19.42 0.38
N PHE A 57 7.36 18.62 -0.57
CA PHE A 57 6.12 17.85 -0.45
C PHE A 57 6.34 16.38 -0.77
N ASP A 58 5.83 15.50 0.09
CA ASP A 58 5.70 14.08 -0.21
C ASP A 58 4.61 13.86 -1.27
N GLN A 59 4.99 13.37 -2.45
CA GLN A 59 4.04 13.26 -3.56
C GLN A 59 3.01 12.14 -3.34
N GLY A 60 3.28 11.14 -2.51
CA GLY A 60 2.37 10.04 -2.27
C GLY A 60 2.26 9.65 -0.80
N PRO A 61 3.09 8.71 -0.33
CA PRO A 61 3.02 8.23 1.05
C PRO A 61 3.51 9.32 2.03
N SER A 62 2.74 9.54 3.09
CA SER A 62 3.10 10.43 4.20
C SER A 62 3.01 9.77 5.58
N LEU A 63 2.48 8.54 5.66
CA LEU A 63 2.34 7.76 6.90
C LEU A 63 3.19 6.50 6.81
N LEU A 64 4.24 6.39 7.63
CA LEU A 64 5.03 5.16 7.71
C LEU A 64 4.45 4.26 8.80
N LEU A 65 3.75 3.22 8.35
CA LEU A 65 3.17 2.15 9.16
C LEU A 65 3.99 0.87 8.97
N LEU A 66 3.86 -0.10 9.87
CA LEU A 66 4.57 -1.39 9.80
C LEU A 66 6.10 -1.21 9.72
N PRO A 67 6.75 -0.45 10.62
CA PRO A 67 8.18 -0.14 10.55
C PRO A 67 9.07 -1.40 10.49
N GLN A 68 8.59 -2.54 11.00
CA GLN A 68 9.32 -3.80 10.93
C GLN A 68 9.62 -4.26 9.49
N LEU A 69 8.70 -4.07 8.54
CA LEU A 69 8.93 -4.45 7.14
C LEU A 69 10.01 -3.58 6.47
N PHE A 70 10.15 -2.33 6.91
CA PHE A 70 11.26 -1.48 6.52
C PHE A 70 12.57 -2.01 7.13
N HIS A 71 12.61 -2.26 8.44
CA HIS A 71 13.80 -2.81 9.10
C HIS A 71 14.26 -4.13 8.50
N GLU A 72 13.33 -5.02 8.16
CA GLU A 72 13.63 -6.28 7.47
C GLU A 72 14.26 -6.05 6.10
N THR A 73 13.82 -5.05 5.35
CA THR A 73 14.38 -4.74 4.04
C THR A 73 15.84 -4.30 4.12
N PHE A 74 16.19 -3.43 5.06
CA PHE A 74 17.58 -3.02 5.26
C PHE A 74 18.43 -4.17 5.82
N ARG A 75 17.85 -4.99 6.71
CA ARG A 75 18.53 -6.17 7.26
C ARG A 75 18.82 -7.23 6.19
N ASP A 76 17.91 -7.44 5.25
CA ASP A 76 18.13 -8.30 4.08
C ASP A 76 19.30 -7.82 3.21
N LEU A 77 19.73 -6.56 3.36
CA LEU A 77 20.86 -5.93 2.68
C LEU A 77 22.07 -5.73 3.61
N ASP A 78 22.13 -6.43 4.75
CA ASP A 78 23.19 -6.38 5.77
C ASP A 78 23.43 -4.99 6.38
N THR A 79 22.38 -4.19 6.51
CA THR A 79 22.45 -2.85 7.14
C THR A 79 21.20 -2.56 7.98
N THR A 80 21.12 -1.37 8.56
CA THR A 80 19.94 -0.87 9.26
C THR A 80 19.46 0.44 8.63
N ILE A 81 18.22 0.84 8.93
CA ILE A 81 17.67 2.12 8.46
C ILE A 81 18.57 3.27 8.93
N ALA A 82 18.96 3.27 10.21
CA ALA A 82 19.83 4.29 10.79
C ALA A 82 21.22 4.30 10.14
N ASP A 83 21.86 3.14 9.98
CA ASP A 83 23.20 3.05 9.35
C ASP A 83 23.19 3.47 7.88
N SER A 84 22.04 3.37 7.21
CA SER A 84 21.85 3.86 5.84
C SER A 84 21.65 5.38 5.73
N GLY A 85 21.66 6.07 6.88
CA GLY A 85 21.51 7.52 6.99
C GLY A 85 20.06 8.01 7.00
N VAL A 86 19.10 7.16 7.39
CA VAL A 86 17.69 7.55 7.50
C VAL A 86 17.28 7.63 8.97
N ASP A 87 16.85 8.82 9.39
CA ASP A 87 16.31 9.10 10.72
C ASP A 87 14.78 8.98 10.69
N LEU A 88 14.20 8.13 11.54
CA LEU A 88 12.75 7.94 11.64
C LEU A 88 12.20 8.71 12.83
N LEU A 89 11.36 9.69 12.54
CA LEU A 89 10.66 10.50 13.51
C LEU A 89 9.31 9.85 13.82
N ARG A 90 8.97 9.72 15.10
CA ARG A 90 7.63 9.28 15.50
C ARG A 90 6.73 10.50 15.64
N CYS A 91 5.48 10.43 15.16
CA CYS A 91 4.47 11.41 15.51
C CYS A 91 4.23 11.36 17.03
N GLN A 92 4.70 12.39 17.74
CA GLN A 92 4.59 12.50 19.19
C GLN A 92 3.20 13.04 19.56
N ASP A 93 2.67 12.58 20.70
CA ASP A 93 1.39 12.95 21.31
C ASP A 93 0.13 12.66 20.49
N VAL A 94 0.04 13.14 19.25
CA VAL A 94 -1.09 12.94 18.34
C VAL A 94 -0.57 12.43 17.00
N ASN A 95 -1.03 11.24 16.61
CA ASN A 95 -0.76 10.67 15.30
C ASN A 95 -1.52 11.45 14.21
N TYR A 96 -2.82 11.70 14.41
CA TYR A 96 -3.63 12.53 13.52
C TYR A 96 -4.88 13.10 14.20
N ASN A 97 -5.39 14.19 13.63
CA ASN A 97 -6.63 14.84 14.02
C ASN A 97 -7.79 14.42 13.11
N VAL A 98 -8.94 14.05 13.66
CA VAL A 98 -10.16 13.77 12.89
C VAL A 98 -11.19 14.86 13.16
N TRP A 99 -11.49 15.64 12.14
CA TRP A 99 -12.43 16.77 12.17
C TRP A 99 -13.81 16.36 11.65
N PHE A 100 -14.82 16.50 12.50
CA PHE A 100 -16.22 16.27 12.16
C PHE A 100 -16.86 17.52 11.54
N HIS A 101 -18.04 17.34 10.95
CA HIS A 101 -18.77 18.41 10.24
C HIS A 101 -19.16 19.59 11.14
N ASP A 102 -19.38 19.35 12.43
CA ASP A 102 -19.74 20.35 13.43
C ASP A 102 -18.53 21.03 14.10
N GLY A 103 -17.33 20.83 13.56
CA GLY A 103 -16.09 21.41 14.10
C GLY A 103 -15.50 20.66 15.29
N GLU A 104 -16.17 19.59 15.75
CA GLU A 104 -15.63 18.73 16.79
C GLU A 104 -14.41 17.95 16.31
N LEU A 105 -13.49 17.71 17.24
CA LEU A 105 -12.19 17.09 16.99
C LEU A 105 -12.02 15.83 17.84
N PHE A 106 -11.58 14.74 17.20
CA PHE A 106 -11.03 13.57 17.86
C PHE A 106 -9.51 13.50 17.64
N LYS A 107 -8.75 13.38 18.73
CA LYS A 107 -7.28 13.27 18.66
C LYS A 107 -6.85 11.80 18.70
N HIS A 108 -6.40 11.28 17.57
CA HIS A 108 -5.86 9.93 17.52
C HIS A 108 -4.44 9.91 18.08
N SER A 109 -4.17 9.05 19.05
CA SER A 109 -2.84 8.88 19.67
C SER A 109 -2.47 7.41 19.85
N SER A 110 -1.16 7.14 19.94
CA SER A 110 -0.68 5.86 20.48
C SER A 110 -0.55 5.84 22.00
N ASP A 111 -0.73 6.98 22.66
CA ASP A 111 -0.76 7.09 24.11
C ASP A 111 -2.14 6.68 24.65
N LEU A 112 -2.17 5.63 25.48
CA LEU A 112 -3.40 5.09 26.02
C LEU A 112 -4.10 6.05 26.99
N ALA A 113 -3.37 6.94 27.68
CA ALA A 113 -3.98 7.92 28.56
C ALA A 113 -4.75 8.98 27.77
N THR A 114 -4.19 9.46 26.67
CA THR A 114 -4.83 10.35 25.71
C THR A 114 -6.04 9.67 25.07
N MET A 115 -5.85 8.44 24.56
CA MET A 115 -6.94 7.68 23.95
C MET A 115 -8.09 7.39 24.91
N LYS A 116 -7.81 7.17 26.21
CA LYS A 116 -8.86 7.01 27.22
C LYS A 116 -9.75 8.24 27.30
N VAL A 117 -9.15 9.42 27.44
CA VAL A 117 -9.90 10.68 27.54
C VAL A 117 -10.74 10.91 26.29
N GLU A 118 -10.15 10.73 25.11
CA GLU A 118 -10.82 10.91 23.82
C GLU A 118 -11.98 9.92 23.63
N VAL A 119 -11.78 8.64 23.95
CA VAL A 119 -12.84 7.63 23.81
C VAL A 119 -13.96 7.84 24.83
N GLU A 120 -13.64 8.06 26.11
CA GLU A 120 -14.64 8.24 27.17
C GLU A 120 -15.50 9.50 26.96
N ARG A 121 -14.95 10.54 26.30
CA ARG A 121 -15.69 11.74 25.90
C ARG A 121 -16.92 11.42 25.06
N TRP A 122 -16.82 10.42 24.17
CA TRP A 122 -17.89 10.08 23.22
C TRP A 122 -18.68 8.83 23.65
N GLU A 123 -18.02 7.85 24.25
CA GLU A 123 -18.58 6.52 24.53
C GLU A 123 -18.91 6.29 26.02
N GLY A 124 -18.68 7.29 26.87
CA GLY A 124 -18.77 7.22 28.33
C GLY A 124 -17.63 6.44 28.97
N LYS A 125 -17.61 6.35 30.31
CA LYS A 125 -16.53 5.68 31.08
C LYS A 125 -16.29 4.22 30.66
N GLU A 126 -17.35 3.50 30.32
CA GLU A 126 -17.26 2.11 29.85
C GLU A 126 -16.72 1.99 28.40
N GLY A 127 -16.67 3.10 27.66
CA GLY A 127 -16.18 3.17 26.29
C GLY A 127 -14.73 2.72 26.16
N PHE A 128 -13.88 3.06 27.12
CA PHE A 128 -12.47 2.69 27.06
C PHE A 128 -12.26 1.17 27.15
N ALA A 129 -13.03 0.47 27.99
CA ALA A 129 -12.98 -0.99 28.06
C ALA A 129 -13.39 -1.66 26.73
N ARG A 130 -14.37 -1.08 26.02
CA ARG A 130 -14.75 -1.53 24.68
C ARG A 130 -13.67 -1.23 23.64
N TYR A 131 -13.04 -0.06 23.71
CA TYR A 131 -11.87 0.27 22.87
C TYR A 131 -10.72 -0.73 23.07
N LEU A 132 -10.36 -1.09 24.32
CA LEU A 132 -9.34 -2.10 24.58
C LEU A 132 -9.74 -3.47 24.01
N SER A 133 -11.03 -3.81 24.05
CA SER A 133 -11.55 -5.04 23.45
C SER A 133 -11.44 -5.03 21.92
N TRP A 134 -11.71 -3.88 21.28
CA TRP A 134 -11.48 -3.66 19.85
C TRP A 134 -9.99 -3.81 19.50
N MET A 135 -9.10 -3.19 20.28
CA MET A 135 -7.64 -3.28 20.08
C MET A 135 -7.12 -4.71 20.20
N ARG A 136 -7.67 -5.50 21.13
CA ARG A 136 -7.34 -6.94 21.25
C ARG A 136 -7.74 -7.73 20.02
N GLU A 137 -8.91 -7.46 19.44
CA GLU A 137 -9.34 -8.11 18.20
C GLU A 137 -8.48 -7.66 17.01
N ALA A 138 -8.26 -6.36 16.87
CA ALA A 138 -7.41 -5.78 15.84
C ALA A 138 -5.97 -6.31 15.91
N HIS A 139 -5.42 -6.52 17.11
CA HIS A 139 -4.14 -7.20 17.33
C HIS A 139 -4.16 -8.64 16.80
N THR A 140 -5.24 -9.38 17.05
CA THR A 140 -5.39 -10.74 16.53
C THR A 140 -5.39 -10.75 15.00
N HIS A 141 -6.11 -9.80 14.38
CA HIS A 141 -6.10 -9.63 12.94
C HIS A 141 -4.70 -9.27 12.41
N TYR A 142 -3.98 -8.39 13.11
CA TYR A 142 -2.60 -8.01 12.79
C TYR A 142 -1.65 -9.21 12.85
N GLU A 143 -1.56 -9.90 13.99
CA GLU A 143 -0.64 -11.02 14.20
C GLU A 143 -0.83 -12.11 13.15
N VAL A 144 -2.09 -12.51 12.91
CA VAL A 144 -2.42 -13.53 11.92
C VAL A 144 -2.09 -13.03 10.51
N SER A 145 -2.44 -11.79 10.17
CA SER A 145 -2.18 -11.24 8.82
C SER A 145 -0.68 -11.09 8.56
N VAL A 146 0.09 -10.60 9.52
CA VAL A 146 1.55 -10.47 9.37
C VAL A 146 2.20 -11.84 9.26
N THR A 147 1.93 -12.76 10.18
CA THR A 147 2.63 -14.06 10.26
C THR A 147 2.23 -15.04 9.16
N ASP A 148 0.94 -15.14 8.86
CA ASP A 148 0.40 -16.16 7.96
C ASP A 148 0.13 -15.62 6.55
N VAL A 149 -0.02 -14.30 6.37
CA VAL A 149 -0.39 -13.69 5.08
C VAL A 149 0.74 -12.88 4.44
N LEU A 150 1.21 -11.80 5.07
CA LEU A 150 2.09 -10.82 4.42
C LEU A 150 3.48 -11.37 4.09
N HIS A 151 3.99 -12.34 4.86
CA HIS A 151 5.31 -12.94 4.64
C HIS A 151 5.32 -14.13 3.66
N ARG A 152 4.19 -14.45 3.01
CA ARG A 152 4.07 -15.68 2.21
C ARG A 152 3.44 -15.45 0.85
N ASN A 153 3.89 -16.22 -0.13
CA ASN A 153 3.31 -16.24 -1.47
C ASN A 153 2.11 -17.20 -1.52
N PHE A 154 0.93 -16.74 -1.94
CA PHE A 154 -0.26 -17.57 -2.12
C PHE A 154 -0.42 -17.94 -3.59
N THR A 155 0.33 -18.95 -4.03
CA THR A 155 0.36 -19.36 -5.44
C THR A 155 -0.86 -20.19 -5.88
N SER A 156 -1.68 -20.70 -4.96
CA SER A 156 -2.84 -21.55 -5.25
C SER A 156 -3.94 -21.49 -4.19
N LEU A 157 -5.17 -21.89 -4.55
CA LEU A 157 -6.30 -22.00 -3.63
C LEU A 157 -6.07 -23.05 -2.52
N PHE A 158 -5.30 -24.10 -2.79
CA PHE A 158 -4.91 -25.09 -1.78
C PHE A 158 -4.04 -24.49 -0.67
N ASN A 159 -3.28 -23.42 -0.96
CA ASN A 159 -2.54 -22.69 0.06
C ASN A 159 -3.44 -21.87 1.00
N LEU A 160 -4.70 -21.61 0.61
CA LEU A 160 -5.72 -20.98 1.47
C LEU A 160 -6.45 -22.01 2.35
N ALA A 161 -6.60 -23.26 1.89
CA ALA A 161 -7.27 -24.34 2.63
C ALA A 161 -6.40 -25.00 3.73
N ARG A 162 -5.44 -24.24 4.30
CA ARG A 162 -4.53 -24.78 5.33
C ARG A 162 -5.23 -24.82 6.68
N PRO A 163 -5.08 -25.90 7.48
CA PRO A 163 -5.66 -25.98 8.81
C PRO A 163 -5.26 -24.81 9.73
N SER A 164 -4.05 -24.26 9.58
CA SER A 164 -3.62 -23.08 10.33
C SER A 164 -4.41 -21.83 9.97
N LEU A 165 -4.69 -21.57 8.69
CA LEU A 165 -5.46 -20.41 8.25
C LEU A 165 -6.96 -20.59 8.52
N LEU A 166 -7.49 -21.80 8.32
CA LEU A 166 -8.90 -22.14 8.59
C LEU A 166 -9.27 -21.96 10.07
N LYS A 167 -8.36 -22.29 10.99
CA LYS A 167 -8.53 -22.00 12.43
C LYS A 167 -8.74 -20.51 12.71
N HIS A 168 -8.11 -19.65 11.91
CA HIS A 168 -8.20 -18.20 12.10
C HIS A 168 -9.38 -17.55 11.35
N VAL A 169 -10.04 -18.24 10.40
CA VAL A 169 -11.17 -17.65 9.63
C VAL A 169 -12.28 -17.13 10.54
N VAL A 170 -12.63 -17.87 11.60
CA VAL A 170 -13.65 -17.43 12.57
C VAL A 170 -13.17 -16.20 13.33
N ALA A 171 -11.91 -16.18 13.76
CA ALA A 171 -11.32 -15.07 14.51
C ALA A 171 -11.11 -13.81 13.66
N LEU A 172 -10.97 -13.95 12.34
CA LEU A 172 -10.71 -12.87 11.39
C LEU A 172 -11.98 -12.16 10.90
N HIS A 173 -13.16 -12.75 11.11
CA HIS A 173 -14.44 -12.20 10.67
C HIS A 173 -14.47 -11.66 9.23
N PRO A 174 -13.96 -12.38 8.21
CA PRO A 174 -13.73 -11.82 6.87
C PRO A 174 -15.02 -11.51 6.09
N LEU A 175 -16.17 -12.02 6.56
CA LEU A 175 -17.48 -11.83 5.92
C LEU A 175 -18.26 -10.64 6.48
N GLU A 176 -17.77 -10.00 7.55
CA GLU A 176 -18.37 -8.78 8.10
C GLU A 176 -17.58 -7.57 7.62
N SER A 177 -18.28 -6.47 7.30
CA SER A 177 -17.58 -5.22 7.03
C SER A 177 -17.00 -4.64 8.32
N ILE A 178 -15.88 -3.94 8.19
CA ILE A 178 -15.21 -3.30 9.34
C ILE A 178 -16.15 -2.32 10.05
N TYR A 179 -17.04 -1.62 9.32
CA TYR A 179 -18.05 -0.74 9.91
C TYR A 179 -19.10 -1.51 10.72
N ALA A 180 -19.61 -2.61 10.19
CA ALA A 180 -20.54 -3.46 10.93
C ALA A 180 -19.85 -4.05 12.17
N ARG A 181 -18.60 -4.47 12.06
CA ARG A 181 -17.83 -5.01 13.19
C ARG A 181 -17.58 -3.96 14.27
N ALA A 182 -17.14 -2.76 13.87
CA ALA A 182 -16.88 -1.65 14.79
C ALA A 182 -18.13 -1.25 15.60
N SER A 183 -19.33 -1.43 15.05
CA SER A 183 -20.58 -1.13 15.75
C SER A 183 -20.82 -1.96 17.02
N ARG A 184 -20.14 -3.11 17.17
CA ARG A 184 -20.19 -3.93 18.40
C ARG A 184 -19.37 -3.34 19.54
N TYR A 185 -18.43 -2.46 19.24
CA TYR A 185 -17.52 -1.85 20.21
C TYR A 185 -17.86 -0.38 20.46
N PHE A 186 -18.26 0.34 19.40
CA PHE A 186 -18.52 1.77 19.44
C PHE A 186 -20.00 2.03 19.16
N TRP A 187 -20.66 2.73 20.06
CA TRP A 187 -22.09 3.01 19.98
C TRP A 187 -22.39 4.30 19.24
N THR A 188 -21.47 5.27 19.32
CA THR A 188 -21.56 6.52 18.57
C THR A 188 -21.12 6.32 17.13
N GLU A 189 -21.78 7.04 16.22
CA GLU A 189 -21.39 7.03 14.82
C GLU A 189 -19.99 7.64 14.62
N ARG A 190 -19.66 8.69 15.38
CA ARG A 190 -18.35 9.35 15.34
C ARG A 190 -17.21 8.36 15.54
N LEU A 191 -17.25 7.55 16.60
CA LEU A 191 -16.16 6.61 16.84
C LEU A 191 -16.15 5.47 15.83
N ARG A 192 -17.30 5.02 15.32
CA ARG A 192 -17.31 4.07 14.18
C ARG A 192 -16.60 4.64 12.96
N ARG A 193 -16.79 5.92 12.64
CA ARG A 193 -16.09 6.59 11.53
C ARG A 193 -14.58 6.66 11.79
N VAL A 194 -14.19 7.12 12.98
CA VAL A 194 -12.76 7.18 13.41
C VAL A 194 -12.09 5.83 13.24
N PHE A 195 -12.69 4.76 13.78
CA PHE A 195 -12.08 3.43 13.81
C PHE A 195 -12.19 2.62 12.51
N THR A 196 -12.74 3.21 11.45
CA THR A 196 -12.91 2.52 10.16
C THR A 196 -12.40 3.28 8.96
N PHE A 197 -12.11 4.58 9.10
CA PHE A 197 -11.67 5.40 7.97
C PHE A 197 -10.36 4.91 7.32
N ALA A 198 -9.42 4.32 8.07
CA ALA A 198 -8.13 3.90 7.52
C ALA A 198 -8.20 2.86 6.39
N VAL A 199 -9.36 2.20 6.16
CA VAL A 199 -9.50 1.35 4.96
C VAL A 199 -9.43 2.15 3.66
N MET A 200 -9.59 3.49 3.73
CA MET A 200 -9.30 4.38 2.60
C MET A 200 -7.84 4.34 2.15
N TYR A 201 -6.89 3.95 3.01
CA TYR A 201 -5.50 3.75 2.59
C TYR A 201 -5.36 2.64 1.54
N MET A 202 -6.35 1.76 1.46
CA MET A 202 -6.46 0.68 0.50
C MET A 202 -7.47 1.00 -0.62
N GLY A 203 -8.04 2.21 -0.63
CA GLY A 203 -9.02 2.64 -1.63
C GLY A 203 -10.30 1.84 -1.56
N MET A 204 -10.84 1.64 -0.35
CA MET A 204 -12.07 0.90 -0.13
C MET A 204 -13.05 1.68 0.75
N SER A 205 -14.32 1.33 0.63
CA SER A 205 -15.39 1.77 1.52
C SER A 205 -15.39 0.98 2.83
N PRO A 206 -15.51 1.62 4.01
CA PRO A 206 -15.61 0.93 5.31
C PRO A 206 -16.87 0.07 5.43
N PHE A 207 -17.86 0.30 4.56
CA PHE A 207 -19.09 -0.48 4.52
C PHE A 207 -18.93 -1.80 3.77
N ASP A 208 -17.87 -1.95 2.97
CA ASP A 208 -17.60 -3.10 2.12
C ASP A 208 -16.28 -3.80 2.48
N ALA A 209 -15.33 -3.07 3.07
CA ALA A 209 -14.04 -3.59 3.48
C ALA A 209 -14.19 -4.63 4.61
N PRO A 210 -13.60 -5.84 4.49
CA PRO A 210 -13.60 -6.86 5.54
C PRO A 210 -13.07 -6.39 6.89
N ALA A 211 -13.60 -6.96 7.98
CA ALA A 211 -13.17 -6.66 9.35
C ALA A 211 -11.67 -6.90 9.63
N THR A 212 -11.02 -7.78 8.85
CA THR A 212 -9.57 -8.04 8.94
C THR A 212 -8.72 -6.78 8.75
N TYR A 213 -9.23 -5.77 8.02
CA TYR A 213 -8.54 -4.50 7.85
C TYR A 213 -8.43 -3.65 9.13
N SER A 214 -9.05 -4.05 10.24
CA SER A 214 -8.77 -3.44 11.54
C SER A 214 -7.31 -3.62 11.98
N LEU A 215 -6.55 -4.51 11.34
CA LEU A 215 -5.08 -4.56 11.48
C LEU A 215 -4.43 -3.19 11.23
N LEU A 216 -4.95 -2.39 10.29
CA LEU A 216 -4.41 -1.06 9.98
C LEU A 216 -4.56 -0.14 11.18
N GLN A 217 -5.73 -0.18 11.83
CA GLN A 217 -5.98 0.56 13.06
C GLN A 217 -5.02 0.09 14.16
N TYR A 218 -4.83 -1.21 14.33
CA TYR A 218 -3.86 -1.72 15.29
C TYR A 218 -2.46 -1.13 15.07
N THR A 219 -1.99 -1.05 13.82
CA THR A 219 -0.68 -0.44 13.52
C THR A 219 -0.62 1.03 13.92
N GLU A 220 -1.65 1.82 13.63
CA GLU A 220 -1.67 3.25 13.97
C GLU A 220 -1.71 3.48 15.48
N PHE A 221 -2.56 2.75 16.21
CA PHE A 221 -2.72 2.93 17.65
C PHE A 221 -1.58 2.29 18.45
N ALA A 222 -1.16 1.07 18.12
CA ALA A 222 -0.18 0.32 18.92
C ALA A 222 1.27 0.60 18.50
N GLU A 223 1.59 0.55 17.20
CA GLU A 223 2.96 0.77 16.71
C GLU A 223 3.28 2.27 16.51
N GLY A 224 2.25 3.07 16.26
CA GLY A 224 2.36 4.49 15.98
C GLY A 224 2.67 4.81 14.52
N ILE A 225 2.61 6.11 14.23
CA ILE A 225 2.88 6.65 12.90
C ILE A 225 4.28 7.26 12.90
N TRP A 226 5.04 6.94 11.85
CA TRP A 226 6.41 7.40 11.69
C TRP A 226 6.56 8.23 10.41
N TYR A 227 7.61 9.03 10.37
CA TYR A 227 7.98 9.89 9.25
C TYR A 227 9.51 9.92 9.11
N PRO A 228 10.08 9.53 7.96
CA PRO A 228 11.50 9.69 7.73
C PRO A 228 11.85 11.18 7.54
N ARG A 229 12.84 11.66 8.29
CA ARG A 229 13.37 13.01 8.13
C ARG A 229 13.83 13.23 6.68
N GLY A 230 13.46 14.36 6.09
CA GLY A 230 13.67 14.66 4.68
C GLY A 230 12.56 14.15 3.75
N GLY A 231 11.53 13.49 4.28
CA GLY A 231 10.41 12.96 3.51
C GLY A 231 10.53 11.49 3.15
N PHE A 232 9.43 10.89 2.71
CA PHE A 232 9.28 9.45 2.50
C PHE A 232 10.27 8.89 1.48
N HIS A 233 10.67 9.71 0.49
CA HIS A 233 11.69 9.36 -0.48
C HIS A 233 13.05 9.06 0.14
N ALA A 234 13.37 9.53 1.36
CA ALA A 234 14.65 9.26 2.02
C ALA A 234 14.93 7.74 2.15
N ILE A 235 13.88 6.93 2.36
CA ILE A 235 13.98 5.46 2.37
C ILE A 235 14.39 4.92 1.00
N ILE A 236 13.76 5.44 -0.06
CA ILE A 236 14.05 5.03 -1.44
C ILE A 236 15.47 5.46 -1.83
N ALA A 237 15.86 6.69 -1.51
CA ALA A 237 17.19 7.21 -1.77
C ALA A 237 18.26 6.35 -1.08
N ALA A 238 18.01 5.90 0.16
CA ALA A 238 18.92 4.98 0.85
C ALA A 238 19.05 3.63 0.14
N LEU A 239 17.94 3.04 -0.32
CA LEU A 239 17.96 1.79 -1.09
C LEU A 239 18.67 1.94 -2.44
N VAL A 240 18.50 3.08 -3.12
CA VAL A 240 19.22 3.39 -4.37
C VAL A 240 20.72 3.45 -4.11
N ARG A 241 21.18 4.19 -3.09
CA ARG A 241 22.61 4.26 -2.72
C ARG A 241 23.19 2.88 -2.41
N ILE A 242 22.45 2.05 -1.66
CA ILE A 242 22.87 0.67 -1.36
C ILE A 242 22.98 -0.15 -2.66
N GLY A 243 22.00 -0.01 -3.57
CA GLY A 243 22.03 -0.64 -4.89
C GLY A 243 23.26 -0.23 -5.70
N GLU A 244 23.56 1.07 -5.79
CA GLU A 244 24.73 1.59 -6.50
C GLU A 244 26.04 1.07 -5.91
N GLN A 245 26.16 1.01 -4.57
CA GLN A 245 27.30 0.41 -3.88
C GLN A 245 27.49 -1.08 -4.22
N MET A 246 26.39 -1.78 -4.54
CA MET A 246 26.38 -3.17 -5.01
C MET A 246 26.52 -3.30 -6.54
N GLY A 247 26.70 -2.19 -7.27
CA GLY A 247 26.90 -2.18 -8.72
C GLY A 247 25.61 -2.18 -9.55
N VAL A 248 24.46 -1.83 -8.97
CA VAL A 248 23.23 -1.56 -9.73
C VAL A 248 23.40 -0.29 -10.55
N GLU A 249 23.04 -0.34 -11.83
CA GLU A 249 23.01 0.83 -12.71
C GLU A 249 21.57 1.39 -12.79
N TYR A 250 21.37 2.66 -12.46
CA TYR A 250 20.08 3.35 -12.61
C TYR A 250 20.11 4.27 -13.82
N ARG A 251 19.32 3.96 -14.84
CA ARG A 251 19.14 4.80 -16.04
C ARG A 251 17.78 5.52 -15.95
N LEU A 252 17.85 6.79 -15.56
CA LEU A 252 16.69 7.69 -15.51
C LEU A 252 16.38 8.24 -16.91
N ASN A 253 15.23 8.90 -17.10
CA ASN A 253 14.77 9.40 -18.41
C ASN A 253 14.80 8.33 -19.52
N THR A 254 14.59 7.08 -19.14
CA THR A 254 14.77 5.91 -20.01
C THR A 254 13.49 5.09 -20.02
N SER A 255 12.56 5.47 -20.89
CA SER A 255 11.31 4.75 -21.11
C SER A 255 11.55 3.42 -21.83
N VAL A 256 10.93 2.35 -21.33
CA VAL A 256 10.86 1.05 -21.99
C VAL A 256 9.65 1.04 -22.92
N ALA A 257 9.86 0.70 -24.20
CA ALA A 257 8.79 0.56 -25.19
C ALA A 257 8.16 -0.83 -25.15
N SER A 258 8.97 -1.89 -25.05
CA SER A 258 8.47 -3.27 -25.01
C SER A 258 9.46 -4.25 -24.38
N ILE A 259 8.94 -5.40 -23.97
CA ILE A 259 9.73 -6.54 -23.48
C ILE A 259 10.06 -7.45 -24.67
N SER A 260 11.35 -7.75 -24.83
CA SER A 260 11.84 -8.61 -25.91
C SER A 260 11.61 -10.08 -25.57
N THR A 261 11.23 -10.87 -26.59
CA THR A 261 10.99 -12.31 -26.45
C THR A 261 11.72 -13.12 -27.50
N ALA A 262 12.13 -14.34 -27.14
CA ALA A 262 12.50 -15.35 -28.13
C ALA A 262 11.22 -15.95 -28.74
N GLU A 263 11.01 -15.76 -30.06
CA GLU A 263 9.77 -16.07 -30.79
C GLU A 263 9.25 -17.50 -30.56
N GLU A 264 10.14 -18.47 -30.35
CA GLU A 264 9.79 -19.88 -30.23
C GLU A 264 9.45 -20.34 -28.80
N SER A 265 9.80 -19.57 -27.76
CA SER A 265 9.77 -20.03 -26.35
C SER A 265 8.96 -19.19 -25.39
N ASN A 266 8.25 -18.13 -25.85
CA ASN A 266 7.53 -17.19 -24.96
C ASN A 266 8.33 -16.82 -23.71
N ARG A 267 9.63 -16.54 -23.92
CA ARG A 267 10.61 -16.29 -22.86
C ARG A 267 11.18 -14.90 -23.03
N ALA A 268 11.17 -14.12 -21.96
CA ALA A 268 11.77 -12.78 -21.93
C ALA A 268 13.29 -12.88 -22.10
N THR A 269 13.84 -12.04 -22.98
CA THR A 269 15.27 -11.97 -23.30
C THR A 269 15.87 -10.59 -23.08
N GLY A 270 15.04 -9.61 -22.70
CA GLY A 270 15.46 -8.22 -22.59
C GLY A 270 14.32 -7.23 -22.74
N VAL A 271 14.67 -5.99 -23.08
CA VAL A 271 13.72 -4.92 -23.38
C VAL A 271 14.21 -4.09 -24.56
N VAL A 272 13.25 -3.42 -25.22
CA VAL A 272 13.49 -2.36 -26.21
C VAL A 272 13.09 -1.03 -25.59
N LEU A 273 13.98 -0.05 -25.65
CA LEU A 273 13.73 1.31 -25.16
C LEU A 273 12.95 2.13 -26.20
N GLU A 274 12.29 3.20 -25.78
CA GLU A 274 11.65 4.15 -26.73
C GLU A 274 12.67 4.81 -27.68
N SER A 275 13.95 4.87 -27.29
CA SER A 275 15.04 5.31 -28.16
C SER A 275 15.39 4.32 -29.29
N GLY A 276 14.86 3.09 -29.25
CA GLY A 276 15.21 1.99 -30.16
C GLY A 276 16.38 1.11 -29.69
N GLU A 277 17.08 1.47 -28.61
CA GLU A 277 18.13 0.64 -28.03
C GLU A 277 17.56 -0.66 -27.46
N SER A 278 18.23 -1.78 -27.72
CA SER A 278 17.86 -3.11 -27.19
C SER A 278 18.84 -3.56 -26.11
N LEU A 279 18.30 -3.94 -24.94
CA LEU A 279 19.06 -4.41 -23.79
C LEU A 279 18.73 -5.86 -23.48
N SER A 280 19.73 -6.74 -23.43
CA SER A 280 19.56 -8.16 -23.12
C SER A 280 19.66 -8.45 -21.62
N ALA A 281 18.79 -9.33 -21.12
CA ALA A 281 18.79 -9.82 -19.75
C ALA A 281 18.33 -11.27 -19.67
N ASP A 282 18.75 -11.96 -18.61
CA ASP A 282 18.27 -13.31 -18.34
C ASP A 282 16.97 -13.32 -17.53
N VAL A 283 16.66 -12.20 -16.87
CA VAL A 283 15.42 -11.97 -16.10
C VAL A 283 14.98 -10.52 -16.31
N VAL A 284 13.68 -10.32 -16.54
CA VAL A 284 13.06 -8.98 -16.58
C VAL A 284 12.08 -8.87 -15.42
N VAL A 285 12.26 -7.86 -14.58
CA VAL A 285 11.35 -7.55 -13.48
C VAL A 285 10.61 -6.26 -13.79
N ILE A 286 9.28 -6.29 -13.72
CA ILE A 286 8.40 -5.21 -14.11
C ILE A 286 7.80 -4.61 -12.85
N ASN A 287 8.15 -3.36 -12.55
CA ASN A 287 7.59 -2.58 -11.45
C ASN A 287 6.55 -1.54 -11.94
N ALA A 288 6.40 -1.37 -13.25
CA ALA A 288 5.29 -0.62 -13.84
C ALA A 288 3.94 -1.23 -13.44
N ASP A 289 2.87 -0.44 -13.53
CA ASP A 289 1.52 -0.95 -13.26
C ASP A 289 1.22 -2.18 -14.13
N LEU A 290 0.61 -3.20 -13.52
CA LEU A 290 0.36 -4.49 -14.15
C LEU A 290 -0.53 -4.36 -15.40
N VAL A 291 -1.63 -3.62 -15.31
CA VAL A 291 -2.58 -3.48 -16.42
C VAL A 291 -1.93 -2.68 -17.54
N TYR A 292 -1.21 -1.60 -17.18
CA TYR A 292 -0.40 -0.85 -18.15
C TYR A 292 0.65 -1.73 -18.83
N ALA A 293 1.40 -2.53 -18.08
CA ALA A 293 2.46 -3.37 -18.62
C ALA A 293 1.93 -4.41 -19.61
N TYR A 294 0.83 -5.11 -19.30
CA TYR A 294 0.20 -6.05 -20.24
C TYR A 294 -0.36 -5.35 -21.49
N SER A 295 -0.93 -4.15 -21.30
CA SER A 295 -1.52 -3.38 -22.38
C SER A 295 -0.45 -2.77 -23.31
N ASN A 296 0.72 -2.39 -22.80
CA ASN A 296 1.68 -1.57 -23.53
C ASN A 296 3.07 -2.20 -23.70
N LEU A 297 3.59 -2.93 -22.70
CA LEU A 297 4.98 -3.41 -22.70
C LEU A 297 5.11 -4.89 -23.10
N MET A 298 4.12 -5.72 -22.78
CA MET A 298 4.18 -7.16 -23.01
C MET A 298 4.08 -7.50 -24.51
N PRO A 299 4.75 -8.58 -24.97
CA PRO A 299 4.58 -9.10 -26.32
C PRO A 299 3.10 -9.43 -26.58
N LYS A 300 2.66 -9.38 -27.85
CA LYS A 300 1.25 -9.60 -28.22
C LYS A 300 0.97 -11.04 -28.62
N THR A 301 1.30 -11.97 -27.73
CA THR A 301 0.99 -13.40 -27.91
C THR A 301 -0.46 -13.69 -27.51
N PRO A 302 -1.09 -14.79 -27.98
CA PRO A 302 -2.47 -15.10 -27.60
C PRO A 302 -2.71 -15.18 -26.08
N SER A 303 -1.76 -15.75 -25.32
CA SER A 303 -1.85 -15.88 -23.86
C SER A 303 -1.79 -14.53 -23.14
N THR A 304 -0.83 -13.68 -23.52
CA THR A 304 -0.63 -12.35 -22.92
C THR A 304 -1.75 -11.39 -23.28
N VAL A 305 -2.29 -11.46 -24.51
CA VAL A 305 -3.46 -10.69 -24.95
C VAL A 305 -4.71 -11.11 -24.16
N ALA A 306 -4.97 -12.42 -24.04
CA ALA A 306 -6.11 -12.91 -23.27
C ALA A 306 -6.03 -12.48 -21.79
N TYR A 307 -4.83 -12.56 -21.19
CA TYR A 307 -4.65 -12.10 -19.82
C TYR A 307 -4.80 -10.58 -19.69
N SER A 308 -4.26 -9.79 -20.62
CA SER A 308 -4.45 -8.34 -20.68
C SER A 308 -5.93 -7.96 -20.69
N GLN A 309 -6.74 -8.62 -21.52
CA GLN A 309 -8.19 -8.40 -21.58
C GLN A 309 -8.90 -8.78 -20.27
N SER A 310 -8.43 -9.83 -19.59
CA SER A 310 -8.96 -10.21 -18.28
C SER A 310 -8.66 -9.17 -17.19
N LEU A 311 -7.46 -8.56 -17.24
CA LEU A 311 -7.03 -7.54 -16.29
C LEU A 311 -7.80 -6.24 -16.47
N GLN A 312 -8.04 -5.80 -17.70
CA GLN A 312 -8.78 -4.57 -18.00
C GLN A 312 -10.24 -4.59 -17.50
N LYS A 313 -10.81 -5.79 -17.33
CA LYS A 313 -12.15 -5.99 -16.75
C LYS A 313 -12.18 -5.93 -15.23
N LYS A 314 -11.03 -5.96 -14.56
CA LYS A 314 -10.97 -5.85 -13.10
C LYS A 314 -11.28 -4.43 -12.65
N GLU A 315 -11.92 -4.31 -11.50
CA GLU A 315 -12.17 -3.02 -10.85
C GLU A 315 -10.86 -2.36 -10.42
N ALA A 316 -10.73 -1.07 -10.71
CA ALA A 316 -9.63 -0.23 -10.25
C ALA A 316 -10.02 0.49 -8.96
N SER A 317 -9.02 0.79 -8.12
CA SER A 317 -9.21 1.63 -6.94
C SER A 317 -9.60 3.07 -7.33
N CYS A 318 -9.96 3.87 -6.34
CA CYS A 318 -10.18 5.30 -6.55
C CYS A 318 -8.89 6.02 -7.00
N SER A 319 -9.06 7.22 -7.53
CA SER A 319 -7.97 8.16 -7.79
C SER A 319 -7.99 9.28 -6.75
N SER A 320 -7.18 10.32 -6.96
CA SER A 320 -7.19 11.52 -6.12
C SER A 320 -6.97 12.79 -6.92
N ILE A 321 -7.52 13.88 -6.40
CA ILE A 321 -7.02 15.23 -6.65
C ILE A 321 -6.16 15.59 -5.44
N SER A 322 -4.86 15.81 -5.69
CA SER A 322 -3.89 16.18 -4.67
C SER A 322 -3.40 17.60 -4.91
N PHE A 323 -3.42 18.43 -3.87
CA PHE A 323 -2.91 19.79 -3.88
C PHE A 323 -1.64 19.88 -3.05
N TYR A 324 -0.65 20.62 -3.55
CA TYR A 324 0.60 20.92 -2.85
C TYR A 324 0.72 22.43 -2.75
N TRP A 325 0.46 22.96 -1.56
CA TRP A 325 0.39 24.40 -1.30
C TRP A 325 1.62 24.88 -0.56
N SER A 326 2.30 25.84 -1.17
CA SER A 326 3.35 26.62 -0.51
C SER A 326 2.66 27.78 0.22
N VAL A 327 2.57 27.70 1.54
CA VAL A 327 1.85 28.68 2.35
C VAL A 327 2.85 29.56 3.09
N ASN A 328 2.82 30.87 2.88
CA ASN A 328 3.77 31.81 3.51
C ASN A 328 3.41 32.19 4.95
N ARG A 329 2.63 31.33 5.62
CA ARG A 329 2.16 31.51 6.97
C ARG A 329 1.94 30.16 7.64
N LYS A 330 2.31 30.03 8.91
CA LYS A 330 1.95 28.88 9.73
C LYS A 330 0.45 28.82 10.05
N ILE A 331 -0.14 27.63 9.93
CA ILE A 331 -1.53 27.32 10.28
C ILE A 331 -1.56 26.44 11.53
N PRO A 332 -1.49 27.01 12.75
CA PRO A 332 -1.30 26.25 14.00
C PRO A 332 -2.47 25.31 14.33
N GLU A 333 -3.65 25.53 13.76
CA GLU A 333 -4.82 24.68 13.93
C GLU A 333 -4.69 23.31 13.26
N LEU A 334 -3.76 23.17 12.31
CA LEU A 334 -3.46 21.90 11.63
C LEU A 334 -2.26 21.19 12.27
N GLY A 335 -2.48 19.94 12.66
CA GLY A 335 -1.42 19.02 13.09
C GLY A 335 -0.66 18.43 11.90
N THR A 336 0.29 17.52 12.17
CA THR A 336 1.05 16.83 11.12
C THR A 336 0.13 16.10 10.13
N HIS A 337 -0.93 15.48 10.64
CA HIS A 337 -1.89 14.71 9.86
C HIS A 337 -3.30 15.08 10.31
N ASN A 338 -4.18 15.37 9.37
CA ASN A 338 -5.55 15.79 9.63
C ASN A 338 -6.49 15.09 8.64
N ILE A 339 -7.63 14.62 9.12
CA ILE A 339 -8.66 13.95 8.34
C ILE A 339 -9.95 14.74 8.55
N PHE A 340 -10.55 15.21 7.45
CA PHE A 340 -11.83 15.89 7.46
C PHE A 340 -12.88 14.92 6.94
N LEU A 341 -13.81 14.51 7.81
CA LEU A 341 -14.84 13.52 7.45
C LEU A 341 -16.08 14.20 6.89
N ALA A 342 -16.65 13.67 5.82
CA ALA A 342 -17.94 14.10 5.32
C ALA A 342 -19.04 13.90 6.37
N GLU A 343 -20.02 14.82 6.41
CA GLU A 343 -21.23 14.65 7.22
C GLU A 343 -22.01 13.43 6.76
N GLU A 344 -22.34 13.39 5.48
CA GLU A 344 -22.93 12.25 4.77
C GLU A 344 -21.86 11.19 4.44
N TYR A 345 -21.35 10.53 5.47
CA TYR A 345 -20.18 9.66 5.38
C TYR A 345 -20.36 8.56 4.32
N ARG A 346 -21.43 7.77 4.39
CA ARG A 346 -21.70 6.69 3.40
C ARG A 346 -21.85 7.22 1.98
N GLU A 347 -22.58 8.30 1.80
CA GLU A 347 -22.81 8.90 0.48
C GLU A 347 -21.49 9.37 -0.15
N SER A 348 -20.55 9.88 0.67
CA SER A 348 -19.22 10.26 0.16
C SER A 348 -18.43 9.08 -0.41
N PHE A 349 -18.55 7.87 0.15
CA PHE A 349 -17.95 6.66 -0.42
C PHE A 349 -18.71 6.16 -1.64
N ASP A 350 -20.04 6.14 -1.59
CA ASP A 350 -20.87 5.68 -2.71
C ASP A 350 -20.63 6.55 -3.96
N ALA A 351 -20.42 7.86 -3.78
CA ALA A 351 -20.08 8.77 -4.87
C ALA A 351 -18.75 8.40 -5.55
N ILE A 352 -17.74 7.98 -4.78
CA ILE A 352 -16.42 7.60 -5.29
C ILE A 352 -16.44 6.20 -5.92
N PHE A 353 -16.98 5.22 -5.19
CA PHE A 353 -16.81 3.80 -5.52
C PHE A 353 -17.93 3.21 -6.38
N LYS A 354 -19.14 3.77 -6.32
CA LYS A 354 -20.29 3.29 -7.13
C LYS A 354 -20.60 4.21 -8.31
N ARG A 355 -20.43 5.53 -8.13
CA ARG A 355 -20.72 6.53 -9.18
C ARG A 355 -19.47 7.08 -9.87
N HIS A 356 -18.28 6.74 -9.38
CA HIS A 356 -17.00 7.20 -9.91
C HIS A 356 -16.91 8.72 -10.09
N GLY A 357 -17.39 9.48 -9.10
CA GLY A 357 -17.40 10.94 -9.11
C GLY A 357 -16.57 11.58 -7.99
N LEU A 358 -16.64 12.90 -7.90
CA LEU A 358 -16.23 13.66 -6.72
C LEU A 358 -17.47 13.88 -5.84
N PRO A 359 -17.43 13.52 -4.54
CA PRO A 359 -18.53 13.81 -3.63
C PRO A 359 -18.79 15.31 -3.52
N ASP A 360 -20.04 15.70 -3.24
CA ASP A 360 -20.39 17.11 -3.00
C ASP A 360 -19.76 17.64 -1.70
N GLN A 361 -19.65 16.77 -0.70
CA GLN A 361 -18.93 17.00 0.55
C GLN A 361 -17.88 15.90 0.70
N PRO A 362 -16.68 16.06 0.13
CA PRO A 362 -15.66 15.01 0.17
C PRO A 362 -15.07 14.86 1.56
N SER A 363 -14.84 13.62 1.99
CA SER A 363 -13.85 13.38 3.04
C SER A 363 -12.46 13.55 2.44
N PHE A 364 -11.54 14.26 3.11
CA PHE A 364 -10.19 14.48 2.58
C PHE A 364 -9.14 14.48 3.68
N TYR A 365 -7.89 14.30 3.26
CA TYR A 365 -6.72 14.23 4.13
C TYR A 365 -5.82 15.44 3.90
N VAL A 366 -5.24 15.97 4.98
CA VAL A 366 -4.29 17.08 4.97
C VAL A 366 -3.05 16.70 5.77
N ASN A 367 -1.88 16.79 5.13
CA ASN A 367 -0.58 16.64 5.76
C ASN A 367 0.17 17.97 5.80
N VAL A 368 0.76 18.27 6.95
CA VAL A 368 1.62 19.43 7.17
C VAL A 368 2.98 18.93 7.66
N PRO A 369 3.88 18.48 6.75
CA PRO A 369 5.13 17.81 7.14
C PRO A 369 6.07 18.71 7.97
N SER A 370 5.97 20.03 7.84
CA SER A 370 6.74 21.00 8.65
C SER A 370 6.50 20.87 10.16
N ARG A 371 5.39 20.24 10.58
CA ARG A 371 5.07 19.98 12.00
C ARG A 371 5.96 18.92 12.64
N ILE A 372 6.41 17.93 11.88
CA ILE A 372 7.30 16.87 12.37
C ILE A 372 8.74 17.05 11.86
N ASP A 373 8.91 17.64 10.69
CA ASP A 373 10.20 17.93 10.08
C ASP A 373 10.25 19.37 9.57
N PRO A 374 10.82 20.31 10.35
CA PRO A 374 10.90 21.73 9.99
C PRO A 374 11.60 22.00 8.65
N SER A 375 12.40 21.06 8.12
CA SER A 375 13.05 21.22 6.81
C SER A 375 12.09 21.14 5.62
N ALA A 376 10.81 20.84 5.85
CA ALA A 376 9.81 20.74 4.77
C ALA A 376 9.32 22.10 4.26
N ALA A 377 9.52 23.20 4.99
CA ALA A 377 9.09 24.53 4.61
C ALA A 377 10.02 25.62 5.19
N PRO A 378 10.00 26.85 4.65
CA PRO A 378 10.65 28.00 5.26
C PRO A 378 10.14 28.27 6.69
N GLU A 379 10.94 28.95 7.50
CA GLU A 379 10.69 29.12 8.95
C GLU A 379 9.31 29.71 9.29
N ASP A 380 8.80 30.63 8.47
CA ASP A 380 7.50 31.30 8.68
C ASP A 380 6.33 30.69 7.88
N GLY A 381 6.62 29.69 7.06
CA GLY A 381 5.65 29.05 6.16
C GLY A 381 5.26 27.64 6.59
N ASP A 382 4.26 27.09 5.90
CA ASP A 382 3.91 25.67 5.95
C ASP A 382 3.84 25.11 4.52
N ALA A 383 4.36 23.90 4.36
CA ALA A 383 4.06 23.05 3.22
C ALA A 383 2.76 22.29 3.56
N ILE A 384 1.71 22.45 2.76
CA ILE A 384 0.44 21.74 2.98
C ILE A 384 0.16 20.83 1.80
N ILE A 385 -0.10 19.56 2.08
CA ILE A 385 -0.48 18.55 1.11
C ILE A 385 -1.92 18.15 1.39
N VAL A 386 -2.80 18.28 0.41
CA VAL A 386 -4.19 17.85 0.52
C VAL A 386 -4.44 16.72 -0.45
N LEU A 387 -5.10 15.66 0.00
CA LEU A 387 -5.55 14.54 -0.83
C LEU A 387 -7.07 14.41 -0.75
N VAL A 388 -7.73 14.63 -1.89
CA VAL A 388 -9.17 14.49 -2.07
C VAL A 388 -9.45 13.24 -2.90
N PRO A 389 -9.98 12.15 -2.29
CA PRO A 389 -10.36 10.95 -3.02
C PRO A 389 -11.47 11.21 -4.04
N ILE A 390 -11.34 10.59 -5.21
CA ILE A 390 -12.27 10.78 -6.33
C ILE A 390 -12.36 9.49 -7.16
N GLY A 391 -13.42 9.32 -7.95
CA GLY A 391 -13.49 8.26 -8.97
C GLY A 391 -12.27 8.22 -9.91
N HIS A 392 -12.01 7.05 -10.50
CA HIS A 392 -10.95 6.89 -11.49
C HIS A 392 -11.41 7.31 -12.90
N LEU A 393 -10.47 7.37 -13.85
CA LEU A 393 -10.79 7.66 -15.25
C LEU A 393 -11.64 6.55 -15.86
N ALA A 394 -12.53 6.91 -16.79
CA ALA A 394 -13.31 5.97 -17.58
C ALA A 394 -12.44 5.08 -18.48
N ARG A 395 -11.29 5.60 -18.92
CA ARG A 395 -10.39 4.96 -19.87
C ARG A 395 -8.94 5.18 -19.47
N SER A 396 -8.09 4.19 -19.76
CA SER A 396 -6.63 4.28 -19.65
C SER A 396 -5.93 4.30 -21.01
N LYS A 397 -4.65 4.65 -21.03
CA LYS A 397 -3.74 4.45 -22.18
C LYS A 397 -3.68 2.96 -22.58
N GLY A 398 -4.32 2.63 -23.71
CA GLY A 398 -4.41 1.26 -24.23
C GLY A 398 -5.48 0.38 -23.57
N GLY A 399 -6.35 0.96 -22.74
CA GLY A 399 -7.47 0.29 -22.08
C GLY A 399 -8.79 0.34 -22.89
N VAL A 400 -9.78 -0.42 -22.44
CA VAL A 400 -11.17 -0.38 -22.94
C VAL A 400 -12.02 0.63 -22.15
N ASP A 401 -13.12 1.07 -22.74
CA ASP A 401 -14.06 1.98 -22.08
C ASP A 401 -14.75 1.31 -20.88
N ALA A 402 -14.82 2.04 -19.77
CA ALA A 402 -15.53 1.66 -18.55
C ALA A 402 -16.29 2.87 -17.97
N PRO A 403 -17.27 2.67 -17.07
CA PRO A 403 -17.81 3.75 -16.27
C PRO A 403 -16.69 4.45 -15.48
N GLY A 404 -16.68 5.78 -15.46
CA GLY A 404 -15.66 6.57 -14.79
C GLY A 404 -15.73 8.05 -15.17
N LEU A 405 -14.76 8.83 -14.70
CA LEU A 405 -14.69 10.25 -15.03
C LEU A 405 -14.29 10.46 -16.50
N PRO A 406 -14.93 11.41 -17.21
CA PRO A 406 -14.55 11.78 -18.56
C PRO A 406 -13.17 12.45 -18.58
N THR A 407 -12.52 12.45 -19.74
CA THR A 407 -11.14 12.93 -19.92
C THR A 407 -11.05 14.35 -20.48
N ASP A 408 -12.17 15.08 -20.61
CA ASP A 408 -12.14 16.43 -21.19
C ASP A 408 -11.56 17.47 -20.22
N GLU A 409 -10.63 18.27 -20.72
CA GLU A 409 -9.82 19.20 -19.93
C GLU A 409 -10.66 20.24 -19.17
N LYS A 410 -11.73 20.77 -19.80
CA LYS A 410 -12.59 21.79 -19.17
C LYS A 410 -13.32 21.24 -17.95
N SER A 411 -13.84 20.01 -18.02
CA SER A 411 -14.48 19.37 -16.88
C SER A 411 -13.49 19.15 -15.74
N TRP A 412 -12.23 18.79 -16.04
CA TRP A 412 -11.20 18.64 -15.01
C TRP A 412 -10.86 19.95 -14.30
N ILE A 413 -10.72 21.05 -15.03
CA ILE A 413 -10.46 22.38 -14.44
C ILE A 413 -11.59 22.73 -13.45
N ASN A 414 -12.84 22.56 -13.85
CA ASN A 414 -14.00 22.82 -12.98
C ASN A 414 -14.05 21.89 -11.77
N LEU A 415 -13.73 20.60 -11.96
CA LEU A 415 -13.74 19.60 -10.90
C LEU A 415 -12.65 19.85 -9.86
N VAL A 416 -11.44 20.22 -10.30
CA VAL A 416 -10.32 20.63 -9.44
C VAL A 416 -10.67 21.91 -8.69
N ALA A 417 -11.24 22.91 -9.37
CA ALA A 417 -11.67 24.16 -8.73
C ALA A 417 -12.74 23.91 -7.65
N ARG A 418 -13.70 23.02 -7.91
CA ARG A 418 -14.73 22.61 -6.94
C ARG A 418 -14.11 21.91 -5.73
N ALA A 419 -13.21 20.94 -5.96
CA ALA A 419 -12.50 20.25 -4.88
C ALA A 419 -11.68 21.24 -4.03
N ARG A 420 -10.96 22.17 -4.68
CA ARG A 420 -10.16 23.20 -4.02
C ARG A 420 -11.01 24.09 -3.13
N ALA A 421 -12.14 24.59 -3.64
CA ALA A 421 -13.06 25.43 -2.89
C ALA A 421 -13.62 24.69 -1.67
N ALA A 422 -14.12 23.47 -1.87
CA ALA A 422 -14.67 22.64 -0.80
C ALA A 422 -13.65 22.38 0.32
N VAL A 423 -12.39 22.08 -0.02
CA VAL A 423 -11.31 21.87 0.96
C VAL A 423 -11.07 23.15 1.77
N LEU A 424 -10.84 24.29 1.11
CA LEU A 424 -10.51 25.54 1.79
C LEU A 424 -11.64 26.01 2.71
N GLU A 425 -12.88 25.92 2.24
CA GLU A 425 -14.08 26.24 3.03
C GLU A 425 -14.21 25.31 4.24
N THR A 426 -14.04 24.00 4.02
CA THR A 426 -14.16 22.99 5.07
C THR A 426 -13.10 23.16 6.16
N ILE A 427 -11.84 23.43 5.78
CA ILE A 427 -10.76 23.64 6.76
C ILE A 427 -11.08 24.87 7.60
N SER A 428 -11.42 26.00 6.99
CA SER A 428 -11.70 27.24 7.72
C SER A 428 -12.92 27.08 8.64
N ALA A 429 -14.01 26.50 8.13
CA ALA A 429 -15.26 26.34 8.88
C ALA A 429 -15.11 25.44 10.12
N ARG A 430 -14.32 24.36 10.02
CA ARG A 430 -14.21 23.36 11.10
C ARG A 430 -13.08 23.62 12.09
N THR A 431 -12.01 24.27 11.64
CA THR A 431 -10.86 24.57 12.50
C THR A 431 -10.90 25.98 13.07
N GLY A 432 -11.66 26.89 12.46
CA GLY A 432 -11.66 28.32 12.79
C GLY A 432 -10.41 29.07 12.29
N CYS A 433 -9.54 28.41 11.51
CA CYS A 433 -8.34 29.06 10.99
C CYS A 433 -8.69 30.18 9.98
N ALA A 434 -7.76 31.12 9.82
CA ALA A 434 -7.86 32.16 8.80
C ALA A 434 -8.00 31.53 7.39
N PRO A 435 -8.64 32.22 6.43
CA PRO A 435 -8.80 31.70 5.06
C PRO A 435 -7.46 31.38 4.39
N ILE A 436 -7.05 30.10 4.43
CA ILE A 436 -5.72 29.64 3.99
C ILE A 436 -5.42 30.05 2.55
N GLY A 437 -6.45 30.09 1.70
CA GLY A 437 -6.34 30.46 0.29
C GLY A 437 -5.67 31.81 0.02
N GLN A 438 -5.69 32.75 0.98
CA GLN A 438 -5.04 34.05 0.86
C GLN A 438 -3.52 34.00 1.09
N PHE A 439 -3.04 32.93 1.72
CA PHE A 439 -1.63 32.72 2.07
C PHE A 439 -0.93 31.71 1.16
N ILE A 440 -1.66 31.11 0.20
CA ILE A 440 -1.08 30.19 -0.80
C ILE A 440 -0.30 31.04 -1.82
N THR A 441 1.02 30.88 -1.82
CA THR A 441 1.93 31.55 -2.75
C THR A 441 2.14 30.76 -4.03
N ASN A 442 2.09 29.43 -3.95
CA ASN A 442 2.17 28.53 -5.09
C ASN A 442 1.33 27.28 -4.86
N GLU A 443 0.76 26.75 -5.95
CA GLU A 443 -0.07 25.56 -5.96
C GLU A 443 0.36 24.62 -7.09
N ILE A 444 0.68 23.38 -6.73
CA ILE A 444 0.87 22.29 -7.69
C ILE A 444 -0.29 21.31 -7.50
N VAL A 445 -0.80 20.75 -8.60
CA VAL A 445 -1.94 19.82 -8.57
C VAL A 445 -1.59 18.54 -9.30
N ASN A 446 -1.85 17.40 -8.67
CA ASN A 446 -1.98 16.12 -9.36
C ASN A 446 -3.44 15.69 -9.36
N ASN A 447 -4.00 15.47 -10.54
CA ASN A 447 -5.32 14.88 -10.76
C ASN A 447 -5.19 13.51 -11.45
N PRO A 448 -6.29 12.76 -11.65
CA PRO A 448 -6.25 11.42 -12.25
C PRO A 448 -5.52 11.33 -13.60
N LEU A 449 -5.62 12.37 -14.46
CA LEU A 449 -4.86 12.43 -15.72
C LEU A 449 -3.35 12.50 -15.46
N SER A 450 -2.91 13.42 -14.59
CA SER A 450 -1.49 13.54 -14.24
C SER A 450 -0.94 12.29 -13.54
N TRP A 451 -1.77 11.57 -12.77
CA TRP A 451 -1.39 10.31 -12.13
C TRP A 451 -1.16 9.20 -13.16
N GLU A 452 -2.04 9.08 -14.15
CA GLU A 452 -1.86 8.18 -15.28
C GLU A 452 -0.60 8.56 -16.06
N ASP A 453 -0.46 9.84 -16.43
CA ASP A 453 0.62 10.31 -17.28
C ASP A 453 1.99 10.16 -16.63
N LYS A 454 2.15 10.58 -15.38
CA LYS A 454 3.45 10.61 -14.71
C LYS A 454 3.92 9.22 -14.25
N PHE A 455 2.99 8.33 -13.89
CA PHE A 455 3.34 7.04 -13.28
C PHE A 455 2.82 5.81 -14.04
N ASN A 456 2.22 6.01 -15.22
CA ASN A 456 1.61 4.94 -16.03
C ASN A 456 0.57 4.13 -15.24
N LEU A 457 -0.20 4.79 -14.37
CA LEU A 457 -1.22 4.13 -13.57
C LEU A 457 -2.49 3.92 -14.39
N ASP A 458 -2.95 2.69 -14.49
CA ASP A 458 -4.22 2.36 -15.11
C ASP A 458 -5.36 3.18 -14.48
N LYS A 459 -6.13 3.86 -15.33
CA LYS A 459 -7.25 4.75 -15.00
C LYS A 459 -6.89 5.89 -14.06
N GLY A 460 -5.59 6.21 -13.94
CA GLY A 460 -5.09 7.15 -12.93
C GLY A 460 -5.30 6.66 -11.49
N ALA A 461 -5.55 5.37 -11.27
CA ALA A 461 -5.86 4.81 -9.95
C ALA A 461 -4.62 4.79 -9.05
N ILE A 462 -4.67 5.55 -7.96
CA ILE A 462 -3.47 5.80 -7.13
C ILE A 462 -3.09 4.61 -6.23
N LEU A 463 -3.93 3.58 -6.14
CA LEU A 463 -3.68 2.36 -5.38
C LEU A 463 -3.73 1.08 -6.23
N GLY A 464 -3.82 1.20 -7.56
CA GLY A 464 -3.88 0.07 -8.50
C GLY A 464 -5.23 -0.65 -8.49
N LEU A 465 -5.21 -1.97 -8.69
CA LEU A 465 -6.42 -2.82 -8.60
C LEU A 465 -7.06 -2.74 -7.21
N THR A 466 -8.39 -2.82 -7.13
CA THR A 466 -9.11 -2.79 -5.84
C THR A 466 -8.63 -3.89 -4.90
N HIS A 467 -8.75 -3.64 -3.59
CA HIS A 467 -8.42 -4.59 -2.53
C HIS A 467 -9.63 -5.37 -2.00
N SER A 468 -10.68 -5.47 -2.84
CA SER A 468 -11.85 -6.29 -2.56
C SER A 468 -11.48 -7.77 -2.46
N VAL A 469 -12.32 -8.56 -1.79
CA VAL A 469 -12.14 -10.01 -1.61
C VAL A 469 -11.71 -10.77 -2.89
N PRO A 470 -12.27 -10.51 -4.09
CA PRO A 470 -11.83 -11.18 -5.33
C PRO A 470 -10.49 -10.69 -5.90
N ASN A 471 -9.81 -9.72 -5.26
CA ASN A 471 -8.53 -9.14 -5.72
C ASN A 471 -7.42 -9.18 -4.65
N VAL A 472 -7.61 -9.98 -3.59
CA VAL A 472 -6.60 -10.21 -2.54
C VAL A 472 -6.20 -11.70 -2.48
N LEU A 473 -5.08 -11.97 -1.79
CA LEU A 473 -4.56 -13.32 -1.57
C LEU A 473 -4.39 -14.10 -2.90
N ALA A 474 -4.90 -15.33 -2.99
CA ALA A 474 -4.73 -16.19 -4.17
C ALA A 474 -5.41 -15.66 -5.44
N PHE A 475 -6.32 -14.68 -5.33
CA PHE A 475 -6.99 -14.06 -6.47
C PHE A 475 -6.29 -12.77 -6.96
N ARG A 476 -5.30 -12.30 -6.19
CA ARG A 476 -4.43 -11.20 -6.61
C ARG A 476 -3.48 -11.70 -7.71
N PRO A 477 -3.13 -10.85 -8.70
CA PRO A 477 -2.15 -11.23 -9.71
C PRO A 477 -0.82 -11.69 -9.11
N ARG A 478 -0.28 -12.76 -9.69
CA ARG A 478 0.94 -13.42 -9.22
C ARG A 478 2.17 -12.59 -9.57
N THR A 479 3.27 -12.90 -8.91
CA THR A 479 4.59 -12.29 -9.14
C THR A 479 5.30 -12.86 -10.38
N ARG A 480 4.93 -14.05 -10.89
CA ARG A 480 5.36 -14.51 -12.22
C ARG A 480 4.44 -13.94 -13.29
N ALA A 481 4.99 -13.46 -14.39
CA ALA A 481 4.19 -12.98 -15.52
C ALA A 481 3.43 -14.16 -16.16
N GLU A 482 2.11 -14.03 -16.24
CA GLU A 482 1.26 -14.95 -17.00
C GLU A 482 1.64 -14.88 -18.48
N GLY A 483 1.92 -16.05 -19.07
CA GLY A 483 2.21 -16.20 -20.50
C GLY A 483 3.62 -15.77 -20.95
N LEU A 484 4.54 -15.45 -20.02
CA LEU A 484 5.91 -15.05 -20.35
C LEU A 484 6.93 -15.57 -19.31
N GLU A 485 7.77 -16.51 -19.72
CA GLU A 485 8.85 -17.03 -18.87
C GLU A 485 9.96 -15.99 -18.65
N ASN A 486 10.66 -16.08 -17.52
CA ASN A 486 11.71 -15.14 -17.08
C ASN A 486 11.25 -13.68 -16.89
N ALA A 487 9.95 -13.42 -16.93
CA ALA A 487 9.37 -12.14 -16.58
C ALA A 487 8.63 -12.23 -15.24
N TYR A 488 8.87 -11.24 -14.39
CA TYR A 488 8.31 -11.17 -13.04
C TYR A 488 7.75 -9.78 -12.79
N PHE A 489 6.78 -9.70 -11.89
CA PHE A 489 6.21 -8.45 -11.41
C PHE A 489 6.58 -8.19 -9.96
N VAL A 490 6.73 -6.91 -9.65
CA VAL A 490 6.89 -6.37 -8.30
C VAL A 490 6.12 -5.06 -8.21
N GLY A 491 5.80 -4.60 -7.00
CA GLY A 491 5.08 -3.35 -6.80
C GLY A 491 3.61 -3.54 -6.43
N ALA A 492 2.86 -2.44 -6.44
CA ALA A 492 1.53 -2.40 -5.81
C ALA A 492 0.47 -3.26 -6.53
N SER A 493 0.62 -3.50 -7.83
CA SER A 493 -0.41 -4.14 -8.67
C SER A 493 -0.37 -5.67 -8.64
N THR A 494 0.62 -6.27 -7.95
CA THR A 494 0.75 -7.72 -7.78
C THR A 494 0.79 -8.11 -6.30
N HIS A 495 0.87 -9.42 -6.02
CA HIS A 495 0.99 -9.94 -4.65
C HIS A 495 2.24 -9.38 -3.94
N PRO A 496 2.16 -8.92 -2.67
CA PRO A 496 1.02 -8.98 -1.76
C PRO A 496 0.04 -7.80 -1.87
N GLY A 497 0.45 -6.64 -2.39
CA GLY A 497 -0.46 -5.53 -2.69
C GLY A 497 0.11 -4.12 -2.52
N THR A 498 -0.80 -3.15 -2.35
CA THR A 498 -0.47 -1.73 -2.23
C THR A 498 0.06 -1.34 -0.84
N GLY A 499 0.71 -0.18 -0.78
CA GLY A 499 1.40 0.35 0.40
C GLY A 499 2.90 0.06 0.38
N VAL A 500 3.71 1.06 0.71
CA VAL A 500 5.19 0.92 0.68
C VAL A 500 5.70 -0.30 1.46
N PRO A 501 5.32 -0.54 2.74
CA PRO A 501 5.81 -1.72 3.47
C PRO A 501 5.43 -3.04 2.77
N ILE A 502 4.23 -3.11 2.18
CA ILE A 502 3.73 -4.29 1.47
C ILE A 502 4.49 -4.50 0.17
N VAL A 503 4.81 -3.43 -0.55
CA VAL A 503 5.63 -3.45 -1.77
C VAL A 503 7.07 -3.89 -1.46
N LEU A 504 7.65 -3.45 -0.33
CA LEU A 504 8.98 -3.90 0.11
C LEU A 504 8.99 -5.39 0.45
N ALA A 505 7.95 -5.90 1.13
CA ALA A 505 7.75 -7.33 1.37
C ALA A 505 7.57 -8.10 0.05
N GLY A 506 6.79 -7.55 -0.89
CA GLY A 506 6.62 -8.11 -2.23
C GLY A 506 7.92 -8.21 -3.01
N ALA A 507 8.80 -7.21 -2.92
CA ALA A 507 10.13 -7.25 -3.53
C ALA A 507 10.98 -8.40 -2.99
N LYS A 508 10.89 -8.71 -1.69
CA LYS A 508 11.53 -9.89 -1.10
C LYS A 508 10.96 -11.18 -1.67
N ILE A 509 9.63 -11.32 -1.71
CA ILE A 509 8.95 -12.51 -2.23
C ILE A 509 9.33 -12.74 -3.70
N THR A 510 9.31 -11.70 -4.53
CA THR A 510 9.68 -11.81 -5.95
C THR A 510 11.16 -12.14 -6.11
N ALA A 511 12.06 -11.54 -5.32
CA ALA A 511 13.48 -11.89 -5.36
C ALA A 511 13.71 -13.37 -5.00
N GLU A 512 13.11 -13.85 -3.92
CA GLU A 512 13.22 -15.25 -3.50
C GLU A 512 12.66 -16.20 -4.55
N GLN A 513 11.56 -15.84 -5.22
CA GLN A 513 10.99 -16.62 -6.32
C GLN A 513 11.93 -16.68 -7.54
N ILE A 514 12.54 -15.56 -7.92
CA ILE A 514 13.53 -15.52 -9.02
C ILE A 514 14.72 -16.41 -8.69
N LEU A 515 15.22 -16.37 -7.45
CA LEU A 515 16.35 -17.19 -7.04
C LEU A 515 16.00 -18.68 -7.03
N ASP A 516 14.83 -19.04 -6.52
CA ASP A 516 14.32 -20.43 -6.51
C ASP A 516 14.16 -20.99 -7.94
N ASP A 517 13.53 -20.23 -8.85
CA ASP A 517 13.35 -20.61 -10.26
C ASP A 517 14.69 -20.84 -10.99
N ARG A 518 15.77 -20.25 -10.47
CA ARG A 518 17.11 -20.33 -11.05
C ARG A 518 18.04 -21.26 -10.26
N GLY A 519 17.54 -21.93 -9.22
CA GLY A 519 18.31 -22.83 -8.35
C GLY A 519 19.43 -22.10 -7.60
N LEU A 520 19.25 -20.82 -7.27
CA LEU A 520 20.23 -19.97 -6.60
C LEU A 520 19.93 -19.86 -5.10
N PRO A 521 20.96 -19.76 -4.24
CA PRO A 521 20.76 -19.56 -2.81
C PRO A 521 20.21 -18.15 -2.53
N VAL A 522 19.41 -18.03 -1.47
CA VAL A 522 18.89 -16.75 -0.96
C VAL A 522 19.88 -16.19 0.08
N PRO A 523 20.64 -15.12 -0.22
CA PRO A 523 21.72 -14.64 0.65
C PRO A 523 21.25 -14.20 2.04
N TRP A 524 20.02 -13.70 2.14
CA TRP A 524 19.41 -13.22 3.38
C TRP A 524 18.57 -14.28 4.10
N ALA A 525 18.62 -15.56 3.72
CA ALA A 525 17.85 -16.61 4.40
C ALA A 525 18.24 -16.78 5.89
N HIS A 526 19.49 -16.43 6.25
CA HIS A 526 20.05 -16.62 7.59
C HIS A 526 19.48 -15.68 8.66
N THR A 527 18.82 -14.58 8.28
CA THR A 527 18.30 -13.57 9.24
C THR A 527 17.01 -13.98 9.94
N LYS A 528 16.39 -15.13 9.59
CA LYS A 528 15.15 -15.63 10.23
C LYS A 528 15.32 -16.05 11.71
N ASN A 529 16.54 -16.14 12.23
CA ASN A 529 16.82 -16.71 13.56
C ASN A 529 17.01 -15.69 14.70
N PHE A 530 17.05 -14.39 14.42
CA PHE A 530 17.40 -13.39 15.44
C PHE A 530 16.44 -13.32 16.66
N PRO A 531 15.10 -13.35 16.49
CA PRO A 531 14.18 -13.31 17.64
C PRO A 531 14.16 -14.64 18.40
N LYS A 532 14.27 -15.78 17.69
CA LYS A 532 14.17 -17.11 18.30
C LYS A 532 15.38 -17.44 19.17
N GLN A 533 16.59 -17.01 18.81
CA GLN A 533 17.78 -17.21 19.64
C GLN A 533 17.72 -16.41 20.94
N GLN A 534 17.36 -15.11 20.91
CA GLN A 534 17.20 -14.32 22.12
C GLN A 534 16.07 -14.83 23.03
N LEU A 535 14.94 -15.27 22.47
CA LEU A 535 13.83 -15.85 23.24
C LEU A 535 14.18 -17.22 23.83
N ALA A 536 14.96 -18.05 23.12
CA ALA A 536 15.41 -19.34 23.61
C ALA A 536 16.45 -19.19 24.74
N GLU A 537 17.40 -18.26 24.60
CA GLU A 537 18.37 -17.93 25.63
C GLU A 537 17.72 -17.30 26.87
N ARG A 538 16.70 -16.44 26.68
CA ARG A 538 15.87 -15.95 27.79
C ARG A 538 15.12 -17.10 28.46
N ARG A 539 14.40 -17.95 27.71
CA ARG A 539 13.66 -19.11 28.23
C ARG A 539 14.53 -20.07 29.03
N GLN A 540 15.78 -20.30 28.63
CA GLN A 540 16.72 -21.14 29.38
C GLN A 540 17.12 -20.53 30.73
N LYS A 541 17.04 -19.20 30.87
CA LYS A 541 17.36 -18.46 32.11
C LYS A 541 16.11 -18.12 32.95
N THR A 542 14.91 -18.43 32.45
CA THR A 542 13.62 -18.09 33.09
C THR A 542 13.18 -19.21 34.04
N LYS A 543 12.83 -18.88 35.29
CA LYS A 543 12.35 -19.87 36.27
C LYS A 543 10.97 -20.40 35.87
N ALA A 544 10.59 -21.58 36.35
CA ALA A 544 9.34 -22.24 35.98
C ALA A 544 8.06 -21.43 36.25
N LEU A 545 8.10 -20.52 37.22
CA LEU A 545 6.98 -19.62 37.56
C LEU A 545 6.80 -18.47 36.55
N ASP A 546 7.87 -18.13 35.83
CA ASP A 546 7.95 -17.02 34.88
C ASP A 546 7.71 -17.48 33.42
N LEU A 547 7.43 -18.77 33.21
CA LEU A 547 7.05 -19.34 31.92
C LEU A 547 5.53 -19.16 31.72
N MET A 548 5.13 -18.25 30.84
CA MET A 548 3.73 -18.15 30.40
C MET A 548 3.25 -19.47 29.77
N ARG A 549 2.27 -20.10 30.41
CA ARG A 549 1.51 -21.23 29.86
C ARG A 549 0.39 -20.68 28.99
N TYR A 550 0.64 -20.49 27.71
CA TYR A 550 -0.45 -20.27 26.75
C TYR A 550 -1.23 -21.58 26.58
N THR A 551 -2.37 -21.70 27.25
CA THR A 551 -3.38 -22.70 26.93
C THR A 551 -4.49 -22.03 26.14
N PHE A 552 -4.35 -22.01 24.81
CA PHE A 552 -5.53 -21.89 23.95
C PHE A 552 -6.25 -23.23 23.99
N HIS A 553 -7.50 -23.25 24.43
CA HIS A 553 -8.39 -24.42 24.31
C HIS A 553 -9.47 -24.07 23.29
N PHE A 554 -9.37 -24.65 22.10
CA PHE A 554 -10.53 -24.96 21.27
C PHE A 554 -10.68 -26.49 21.31
N GLY A 555 -11.89 -26.98 21.51
CA GLY A 555 -12.15 -28.42 21.48
C GLY A 555 -11.87 -28.94 20.07
N SER A 556 -11.18 -30.08 19.97
CA SER A 556 -10.93 -30.75 18.67
C SER A 556 -12.22 -31.05 17.88
N GLU A 557 -13.35 -31.15 18.59
CA GLU A 557 -14.68 -31.40 18.02
C GLU A 557 -15.24 -30.17 17.29
N GLU A 558 -15.04 -28.96 17.82
CA GLU A 558 -15.52 -27.71 17.20
C GLU A 558 -14.78 -27.46 15.87
N VAL A 559 -13.48 -27.73 15.84
CA VAL A 559 -12.64 -27.62 14.63
C VAL A 559 -13.06 -28.64 13.57
N ALA A 560 -13.44 -29.86 13.97
CA ALA A 560 -13.89 -30.90 13.05
C ALA A 560 -15.26 -30.56 12.42
N VAL A 561 -16.21 -30.09 13.22
CA VAL A 561 -17.55 -29.69 12.76
C VAL A 561 -17.46 -28.49 11.80
N LEU A 562 -16.64 -27.49 12.14
CA LEU A 562 -16.44 -26.32 11.28
C LEU A 562 -15.73 -26.65 9.97
N SER A 563 -14.75 -27.57 10.00
CA SER A 563 -14.07 -28.04 8.79
C SER A 563 -15.02 -28.79 7.85
N PHE A 564 -15.93 -29.59 8.41
CA PHE A 564 -16.96 -30.29 7.64
C PHE A 564 -17.97 -29.33 7.02
N LEU A 565 -18.51 -28.38 7.79
CA LEU A 565 -19.47 -27.39 7.29
C LEU A 565 -18.86 -26.50 6.19
N PHE A 566 -17.59 -26.12 6.34
CA PHE A 566 -16.87 -25.35 5.31
C PHE A 566 -16.66 -26.17 4.03
N ALA A 567 -16.28 -27.44 4.14
CA ALA A 567 -16.15 -28.33 2.98
C ALA A 567 -17.49 -28.48 2.23
N VAL A 568 -18.60 -28.61 2.96
CA VAL A 568 -19.95 -28.67 2.39
C VAL A 568 -20.32 -27.34 1.71
N CYS A 569 -20.03 -26.20 2.34
CA CYS A 569 -20.31 -24.87 1.77
C CYS A 569 -19.49 -24.61 0.49
N MET A 570 -18.20 -24.99 0.49
CA MET A 570 -17.33 -24.89 -0.68
C MET A 570 -17.79 -25.81 -1.82
N MET A 571 -18.22 -27.03 -1.48
CA MET A 571 -18.77 -27.96 -2.47
C MET A 571 -20.08 -27.41 -3.06
N TYR A 572 -20.94 -26.83 -2.23
CA TYR A 572 -22.19 -26.21 -2.67
C TYR A 572 -21.97 -24.96 -3.53
N LEU A 573 -21.06 -24.06 -3.14
CA LEU A 573 -20.82 -22.81 -3.87
C LEU A 573 -20.05 -23.00 -5.19
N PHE A 574 -19.18 -24.01 -5.28
CA PHE A 574 -18.23 -24.12 -6.41
C PHE A 574 -18.37 -25.39 -7.24
N VAL A 575 -18.85 -26.50 -6.67
CA VAL A 575 -19.07 -27.76 -7.41
C VAL A 575 -20.50 -27.81 -7.94
N TRP A 576 -21.49 -27.37 -7.16
CA TRP A 576 -22.90 -27.41 -7.56
C TRP A 576 -23.22 -26.63 -8.84
N PRO A 577 -22.71 -25.40 -9.07
CA PRO A 577 -23.00 -24.67 -10.32
C PRO A 577 -22.39 -25.35 -11.55
N ARG A 578 -21.25 -26.04 -11.38
CA ARG A 578 -20.59 -26.80 -12.45
C ARG A 578 -21.29 -28.12 -12.74
N VAL A 579 -21.81 -28.79 -11.71
CA VAL A 579 -22.59 -30.04 -11.87
C VAL A 579 -23.95 -29.75 -12.50
N VAL A 580 -24.63 -28.66 -12.11
CA VAL A 580 -25.89 -28.25 -12.74
C VAL A 580 -25.69 -27.88 -14.21
N SER A 581 -24.58 -27.23 -14.57
CA SER A 581 -24.21 -26.94 -15.97
C SER A 581 -23.82 -28.18 -16.80
N LEU A 582 -23.59 -29.34 -16.16
CA LEU A 582 -23.23 -30.60 -16.81
C LEU A 582 -24.41 -31.57 -16.92
N VAL A 583 -25.48 -31.31 -16.16
CA VAL A 583 -26.67 -32.16 -16.03
C VAL A 583 -27.92 -31.49 -16.63
N CYS A 584 -27.91 -30.17 -16.79
CA CYS A 584 -28.85 -29.39 -17.60
C CYS A 584 -28.16 -28.94 -18.88
#